data_AF-V7BVW4-F1
#
_entry.id   AF-V7BVW4-F1
#
_cell.length_a   1.000
_cell.length_b   1.000
_cell.length_c   1.000
_cell.angle_alpha   90.00
_cell.angle_beta   90.00
_cell.angle_gamma   90.00
#
_symmetry.space_group_name_H-M   'P 1'
#
loop_
_entity.id
_entity.type
_entity.pdbx_description
1 polymer ?
#
loop_
_entity_poly.entity_id
_entity_poly.type
_entity_poly.pdbx_seq_one_letter_code
_entity_poly.pdbx_strand_id
1 'polypeptide(L)'
;MNNFSHVPPGFRFHPTDEELVDYYLRKKITSRRIDLDVIKDVDLYKIEPWDLQELCRIGTEEQNEWYFFSHKDKKYPTGTRTNRATAAGFWKATGRDKAIYSKHELIGMRKTLVFYKGRAPNGQKSDWIMHEYRLETDENGTPQ
;
A
#
# COMPACT_ATOMS: atom_id res chain seq x y z
N MET A 1 -7.07 -18.11 12.42
CA MET A 1 -6.67 -19.40 11.80
C MET A 1 -6.16 -19.06 10.40
N ASN A 2 -4.95 -19.49 10.03
CA ASN A 2 -4.38 -19.21 8.71
C ASN A 2 -5.22 -19.91 7.63
N ASN A 3 -6.05 -19.15 6.89
CA ASN A 3 -6.91 -19.66 5.81
C ASN A 3 -6.12 -20.16 4.58
N PHE A 4 -4.78 -20.12 4.61
CA PHE A 4 -3.92 -20.63 3.53
C PHE A 4 -3.94 -22.16 3.38
N SER A 5 -4.48 -22.91 4.35
CA SER A 5 -4.53 -24.38 4.28
C SER A 5 -5.52 -24.94 3.23
N HIS A 6 -6.26 -24.08 2.52
CA HIS A 6 -7.28 -24.46 1.54
C HIS A 6 -6.95 -24.04 0.10
N VAL A 7 -5.79 -23.41 -0.16
CA VAL A 7 -5.38 -23.06 -1.53
C VAL A 7 -4.51 -24.15 -2.14
N PRO A 8 -4.82 -24.62 -3.37
CA PRO A 8 -3.99 -25.61 -4.05
C PRO A 8 -2.57 -25.10 -4.34
N PRO A 9 -1.57 -26.00 -4.50
CA PRO A 9 -0.24 -25.62 -4.94
C PRO A 9 -0.26 -24.80 -6.24
N GLY A 10 0.60 -23.77 -6.32
CA GLY A 10 0.70 -22.88 -7.47
C GLY A 10 -0.25 -21.67 -7.45
N PHE A 11 -1.23 -21.63 -6.54
CA PHE A 11 -2.04 -20.42 -6.33
C PHE A 11 -1.19 -19.32 -5.69
N ARG A 12 -1.23 -18.11 -6.28
CA ARG A 12 -0.52 -16.94 -5.76
C ARG A 12 -1.46 -15.77 -5.56
N PHE A 13 -1.14 -14.98 -4.55
CA PHE A 13 -1.79 -13.70 -4.35
C PHE A 13 -1.25 -12.71 -5.39
N HIS A 14 -2.03 -12.48 -6.46
CA HIS A 14 -1.67 -11.59 -7.56
C HIS A 14 -2.88 -10.73 -7.96
N PRO A 15 -3.37 -9.87 -7.05
CA PRO A 15 -4.55 -9.05 -7.30
C PRO A 15 -4.26 -7.94 -8.33
N THR A 16 -5.28 -7.59 -9.09
CA THR A 16 -5.28 -6.39 -9.94
C THR A 16 -5.38 -5.10 -9.10
N ASP A 17 -5.03 -3.96 -9.71
CA ASP A 17 -5.22 -2.63 -9.08
C ASP A 17 -6.69 -2.43 -8.64
N GLU A 18 -7.65 -2.93 -9.43
CA GLU A 18 -9.09 -2.87 -9.13
C GLU A 18 -9.45 -3.72 -7.90
N GLU A 19 -8.99 -4.99 -7.84
CA GLU A 19 -9.27 -5.88 -6.70
C GLU A 19 -8.65 -5.37 -5.40
N LEU A 20 -7.43 -4.82 -5.45
CA LEU A 20 -6.78 -4.20 -4.30
C LEU A 20 -7.62 -3.07 -3.70
N VAL A 21 -8.23 -2.24 -4.55
CA VAL A 21 -9.02 -1.09 -4.12
C VAL A 21 -10.44 -1.51 -3.74
N ASP A 22 -11.17 -2.13 -4.66
CA ASP A 22 -12.60 -2.36 -4.53
C ASP A 22 -12.95 -3.52 -3.59
N TYR A 23 -12.14 -4.58 -3.61
CA TYR A 23 -12.34 -5.71 -2.72
C TYR A 23 -11.58 -5.52 -1.40
N TYR A 24 -10.24 -5.40 -1.42
CA TYR A 24 -9.45 -5.43 -0.19
C TYR A 24 -9.55 -4.13 0.63
N LEU A 25 -9.21 -2.98 0.03
CA LEU A 25 -9.16 -1.71 0.74
C LEU A 25 -10.56 -1.24 1.17
N ARG A 26 -11.56 -1.32 0.29
CA ARG A 26 -12.95 -0.96 0.62
C ARG A 26 -13.51 -1.81 1.75
N LYS A 27 -13.29 -3.13 1.74
CA LYS A 27 -13.73 -4.00 2.84
C LYS A 27 -13.02 -3.67 4.14
N LYS A 28 -11.70 -3.42 4.10
CA LYS A 28 -10.93 -3.02 5.29
C LYS A 28 -11.49 -1.75 5.93
N ILE A 29 -11.76 -0.71 5.14
CA ILE A 29 -12.28 0.57 5.63
C ILE A 29 -13.72 0.44 6.16
N THR A 30 -14.55 -0.32 5.47
CA THR A 30 -15.95 -0.58 5.89
C THR A 30 -16.08 -1.65 6.96
N SER A 31 -14.97 -2.14 7.52
CA SER A 31 -14.91 -3.21 8.53
C SER A 31 -15.68 -4.48 8.10
N ARG A 32 -15.70 -4.77 6.80
CA ARG A 32 -16.31 -5.98 6.23
C ARG A 32 -15.30 -7.12 6.22
N ARG A 33 -15.80 -8.35 6.31
CA ARG A 33 -14.97 -9.57 6.27
C ARG A 33 -14.26 -9.74 4.93
N ILE A 34 -12.96 -10.00 5.00
CA ILE A 34 -12.10 -10.40 3.88
C ILE A 34 -11.94 -11.93 3.94
N ASP A 35 -12.12 -12.62 2.82
CA ASP A 35 -12.19 -14.10 2.81
C ASP A 35 -10.83 -14.74 3.10
N LEU A 36 -9.75 -14.10 2.66
CA LEU A 36 -8.37 -14.48 2.92
C LEU A 36 -7.62 -13.35 3.61
N ASP A 37 -7.17 -13.59 4.84
CA ASP A 37 -6.41 -12.63 5.65
C ASP A 37 -4.94 -12.61 5.23
N VAL A 38 -4.69 -12.11 4.02
CA VAL A 38 -3.36 -12.10 3.38
C VAL A 38 -2.62 -10.76 3.55
N ILE A 39 -3.36 -9.68 3.79
CA ILE A 39 -2.82 -8.31 3.92
C ILE A 39 -2.84 -7.91 5.39
N LYS A 40 -1.66 -7.70 5.97
CA LYS A 40 -1.51 -7.35 7.39
C LYS A 40 -1.55 -5.85 7.62
N ASP A 41 -1.94 -5.43 8.81
CA ASP A 41 -1.75 -4.05 9.27
C ASP A 41 -0.30 -3.80 9.66
N VAL A 42 0.29 -2.73 9.13
CA VAL A 42 1.67 -2.29 9.40
C VAL A 42 1.69 -0.77 9.61
N ASP A 43 2.43 -0.32 10.62
CA ASP A 43 2.76 1.09 10.78
C ASP A 43 3.97 1.42 9.90
N LEU A 44 3.68 1.91 8.68
CA LEU A 44 4.72 2.18 7.68
C LEU A 44 5.80 3.17 8.16
N TYR A 45 5.50 4.03 9.13
CA TYR A 45 6.41 5.10 9.55
C TYR A 45 7.47 4.64 10.55
N LYS A 46 7.33 3.42 11.06
CA LYS A 46 8.24 2.83 12.05
C LYS A 46 9.01 1.63 11.51
N ILE A 47 8.92 1.39 10.20
CA ILE A 47 9.51 0.23 9.55
C ILE A 47 10.31 0.62 8.32
N GLU A 48 11.41 -0.09 8.10
CA GLU A 48 12.20 0.07 6.89
C GLU A 48 11.71 -0.91 5.81
N PRO A 49 11.89 -0.58 4.52
CA PRO A 49 11.33 -1.41 3.45
C PRO A 49 11.82 -2.86 3.45
N TRP A 50 13.07 -3.13 3.85
CA TRP A 50 13.61 -4.48 3.92
C TRP A 50 12.99 -5.34 5.04
N ASP A 51 12.46 -4.72 6.09
CA ASP A 51 11.79 -5.43 7.19
C ASP A 51 10.35 -5.86 6.80
N LEU A 52 9.76 -5.23 5.77
CA LEU A 52 8.42 -5.59 5.27
C LEU A 52 8.39 -7.00 4.69
N GLN A 53 9.51 -7.50 4.16
CA GLN A 53 9.54 -8.83 3.53
C GLN A 53 9.16 -9.92 4.52
N GLU A 54 9.71 -9.84 5.74
CA GLU A 54 9.46 -10.83 6.79
C GLU A 54 8.06 -10.66 7.38
N LEU A 55 7.65 -9.41 7.67
CA LEU A 55 6.35 -9.16 8.28
C LEU A 55 5.20 -9.54 7.36
N CYS A 56 5.28 -9.21 6.07
CA CYS A 56 4.19 -9.36 5.11
C CYS A 56 4.31 -10.64 4.27
N ARG A 57 5.24 -11.54 4.59
CA ARG A 57 5.41 -12.81 3.89
C ARG A 57 4.13 -13.64 3.93
N ILE A 58 3.70 -14.11 2.76
CA ILE A 58 2.59 -15.04 2.60
C ILE A 58 3.13 -16.43 2.23
N GLY A 59 2.83 -17.45 3.05
CA GLY A 59 3.28 -18.82 2.77
C GLY A 59 4.81 -18.97 2.73
N THR A 60 5.29 -20.00 2.03
CA THR A 60 6.72 -20.35 2.01
C THR A 60 7.44 -20.02 0.69
N GLU A 61 6.70 -19.69 -0.36
CA GLU A 61 7.26 -19.43 -1.70
C GLU A 61 7.98 -18.07 -1.80
N GLU A 62 8.90 -17.98 -2.76
CA GLU A 62 9.59 -16.74 -3.13
C GLU A 62 8.59 -15.68 -3.63
N GLN A 63 8.68 -14.49 -3.06
CA GLN A 63 7.84 -13.33 -3.31
C GLN A 63 8.73 -12.13 -3.63
N ASN A 64 8.31 -11.34 -4.62
CA ASN A 64 8.93 -10.07 -4.97
C ASN A 64 8.02 -8.87 -4.61
N GLU A 65 6.80 -9.15 -4.17
CA GLU A 65 5.79 -8.16 -3.84
C GLU A 65 5.16 -8.52 -2.50
N TRP A 66 4.89 -7.50 -1.68
CA TRP A 66 4.28 -7.64 -0.37
C TRP A 66 3.18 -6.60 -0.19
N TYR A 67 2.11 -6.98 0.48
CA TYR A 67 0.93 -6.14 0.65
C TYR A 67 0.67 -5.91 2.13
N PHE A 68 0.35 -4.67 2.47
CA PHE A 68 -0.01 -4.29 3.83
C PHE A 68 -1.03 -3.15 3.82
N PHE A 69 -1.84 -3.08 4.88
CA PHE A 69 -2.61 -1.91 5.21
C PHE A 69 -1.79 -1.00 6.11
N SER A 70 -1.84 0.30 5.86
CA SER A 70 -1.25 1.31 6.73
C SER A 70 -2.23 2.45 6.91
N HIS A 71 -2.27 3.01 8.10
CA HIS A 71 -2.92 4.30 8.32
C HIS A 71 -2.08 5.40 7.67
N LYS A 72 -2.76 6.43 7.16
CA LYS A 72 -2.11 7.61 6.59
C LYS A 72 -1.73 8.56 7.73
N ASP A 73 -0.44 8.66 8.05
CA ASP A 73 0.04 9.64 9.04
C ASP A 73 0.15 11.03 8.41
N LYS A 74 -0.55 11.99 9.00
CA LYS A 74 -0.45 13.39 8.57
C LYS A 74 0.79 13.98 9.21
N LYS A 75 1.73 14.49 8.40
CA LYS A 75 2.95 15.18 8.88
C LYS A 75 2.63 16.36 9.80
N TYR A 76 1.46 16.99 9.59
CA TYR A 76 0.95 18.08 10.41
C TYR A 76 -0.54 17.86 10.67
N PRO A 77 -1.06 18.18 11.87
CA PRO A 77 -2.48 17.98 12.21
C PRO A 77 -3.46 18.60 11.19
N THR A 78 -3.08 19.74 10.62
CA THR A 78 -3.90 20.53 9.69
C THR A 78 -3.49 20.40 8.22
N GLY A 79 -2.47 19.57 7.91
CA GLY A 79 -1.88 19.47 6.57
C GLY A 79 -2.32 18.23 5.79
N THR A 80 -2.26 18.32 4.46
CA THR A 80 -2.46 17.17 3.55
C THR A 80 -1.17 16.37 3.32
N ARG A 81 -0.03 16.91 3.76
CA ARG A 81 1.29 16.30 3.58
C ARG A 81 1.43 15.09 4.49
N THR A 82 1.60 13.92 3.91
CA THR A 82 1.89 12.68 4.65
C THR A 82 3.33 12.72 5.19
N ASN A 83 3.54 12.24 6.42
CA ASN A 83 4.90 11.90 6.85
C ASN A 83 5.38 10.73 6.00
N ARG A 84 6.65 10.69 5.61
CA ARG A 84 7.21 9.64 4.76
C ARG A 84 8.66 9.33 5.13
N ALA A 85 9.13 9.86 6.26
CA ALA A 85 10.46 9.57 6.76
C ALA A 85 10.40 8.29 7.61
N THR A 86 11.45 7.50 7.53
CA THR A 86 11.76 6.38 8.42
C THR A 86 13.04 6.72 9.20
N ALA A 87 13.55 5.81 10.02
CA ALA A 87 14.80 6.04 10.73
C ALA A 87 16.00 6.10 9.77
N ALA A 88 16.01 5.23 8.76
CA ALA A 88 17.11 5.08 7.82
C ALA A 88 16.94 5.90 6.52
N GLY A 89 15.76 6.43 6.23
CA GLY A 89 15.51 7.09 4.95
C GLY A 89 14.16 7.81 4.83
N PHE A 90 13.69 7.94 3.58
CA PHE A 90 12.40 8.53 3.29
C PHE A 90 11.82 8.05 1.96
N TRP A 91 10.49 7.99 1.89
CA TRP A 91 9.73 7.72 0.68
C TRP A 91 9.43 8.99 -0.11
N LYS A 92 9.83 8.99 -1.39
CA LYS A 92 9.59 10.09 -2.33
C LYS A 92 8.60 9.67 -3.40
N ALA A 93 7.52 10.42 -3.57
CA ALA A 93 6.59 10.20 -4.66
C ALA A 93 7.29 10.41 -6.02
N THR A 94 6.96 9.55 -6.99
CA THR A 94 7.49 9.61 -8.35
C THR A 94 6.39 9.36 -9.37
N GLY A 95 6.52 9.97 -10.55
CA GLY A 95 5.54 9.85 -11.61
C GLY A 95 4.21 10.56 -11.31
N ARG A 96 3.23 10.32 -12.19
CA ARG A 96 1.86 10.80 -12.04
C ARG A 96 1.03 9.74 -11.31
N ASP A 97 0.11 10.18 -10.46
CA ASP A 97 -0.87 9.27 -9.85
C ASP A 97 -1.70 8.59 -10.96
N LYS A 98 -1.90 7.28 -10.82
CA LYS A 98 -2.70 6.48 -11.76
C LYS A 98 -4.13 6.35 -11.20
N ALA A 99 -5.11 6.75 -11.98
CA ALA A 99 -6.52 6.51 -11.67
C ALA A 99 -6.87 5.02 -11.81
N ILE A 100 -7.66 4.51 -10.89
CA ILE A 100 -8.15 3.13 -10.86
C ILE A 100 -9.66 3.18 -11.03
N TYR A 101 -10.15 2.48 -12.04
CA TYR A 101 -11.56 2.41 -12.37
C TYR A 101 -12.08 1.00 -12.13
N SER A 102 -13.30 0.88 -11.61
CA SER A 102 -14.10 -0.33 -11.79
C SER A 102 -15.17 -0.03 -12.82
N LYS A 103 -15.17 -0.78 -13.92
CA LYS A 103 -15.99 -0.49 -15.11
C LYS A 103 -15.71 0.93 -15.64
N HIS A 104 -16.53 1.90 -15.24
CA HIS A 104 -16.44 3.31 -15.68
C HIS A 104 -16.44 4.29 -14.49
N GLU A 105 -16.37 3.79 -13.27
CA GLU A 105 -16.39 4.61 -12.05
C GLU A 105 -14.98 4.71 -11.47
N LEU A 106 -14.55 5.93 -11.13
CA LEU A 106 -13.28 6.15 -10.44
C LEU A 106 -13.42 5.66 -9.00
N ILE A 107 -12.75 4.56 -8.67
CA ILE A 107 -12.83 3.95 -7.33
C ILE A 107 -11.61 4.29 -6.45
N GLY A 108 -10.52 4.75 -7.06
CA GLY A 108 -9.32 5.07 -6.31
C GLY A 108 -8.15 5.57 -7.15
N MET A 109 -7.05 5.83 -6.46
CA MET A 109 -5.81 6.34 -7.04
C MET A 109 -4.63 5.53 -6.53
N ARG A 110 -3.65 5.30 -7.41
CA ARG A 110 -2.35 4.68 -7.08
C ARG A 110 -1.22 5.69 -7.22
N LYS A 111 -0.50 5.90 -6.14
CA LYS A 111 0.72 6.72 -6.12
C LYS A 111 1.94 5.83 -6.02
N THR A 112 2.92 6.03 -6.89
CA THR A 112 4.20 5.33 -6.81
C THR A 112 5.19 6.13 -5.96
N LEU A 113 5.90 5.44 -5.06
CA LEU A 113 6.96 6.01 -4.25
C LEU A 113 8.23 5.19 -4.40
N VAL A 114 9.37 5.87 -4.28
CA VAL A 114 10.69 5.25 -4.23
C VAL A 114 11.33 5.60 -2.90
N PHE A 115 11.96 4.63 -2.26
CA PHE A 115 12.69 4.85 -1.02
C PHE A 115 14.09 5.39 -1.31
N TYR A 116 14.49 6.38 -0.51
CA TYR A 116 15.82 6.97 -0.50
C TYR A 116 16.46 6.73 0.86
N LYS A 117 17.65 6.14 0.88
CA LYS A 117 18.43 5.92 2.12
C LYS A 117 19.18 7.20 2.49
N GLY A 118 19.20 7.54 3.78
CA GLY A 118 19.79 8.77 4.30
C GLY A 118 18.79 9.93 4.40
N ARG A 119 19.27 11.12 4.76
CA ARG A 119 18.41 12.28 5.03
C ARG A 119 18.11 13.07 3.76
N ALA A 120 16.85 13.52 3.65
CA ALA A 120 16.46 14.48 2.61
C ALA A 120 17.22 15.82 2.78
N PRO A 121 17.58 16.52 1.68
CA PRO A 121 17.34 16.14 0.29
C PRO A 121 18.40 15.20 -0.32
N ASN A 122 19.48 14.90 0.39
CA ASN A 122 20.69 14.24 -0.14
C ASN A 122 20.64 12.70 -0.06
N GLY A 123 19.45 12.11 0.09
CA GLY A 123 19.33 10.65 0.17
C GLY A 123 19.74 9.95 -1.13
N GLN A 124 20.22 8.71 -1.01
CA GLN A 124 20.56 7.86 -2.15
C GLN A 124 19.34 7.02 -2.54
N LYS A 125 18.97 7.07 -3.83
CA LYS A 125 17.86 6.27 -4.38
C LYS A 125 18.16 4.77 -4.19
N SER A 126 17.16 4.01 -3.76
CA SER A 126 17.21 2.55 -3.71
C SER A 126 16.24 1.92 -4.73
N ASP A 127 16.23 0.59 -4.79
CA ASP A 127 15.32 -0.18 -5.66
C ASP A 127 13.97 -0.49 -5.00
N TRP A 128 13.76 -0.03 -3.78
CA TRP A 128 12.49 -0.21 -3.07
C TRP A 128 11.42 0.72 -3.62
N ILE A 129 10.35 0.12 -4.13
CA ILE A 129 9.20 0.79 -4.70
C ILE A 129 7.97 0.46 -3.86
N MET A 130 7.13 1.46 -3.64
CA MET A 130 5.83 1.30 -3.02
C MET A 130 4.73 1.82 -3.94
N HIS A 131 3.65 1.06 -4.02
CA HIS A 131 2.40 1.49 -4.65
C HIS A 131 1.39 1.78 -3.53
N GLU A 132 1.17 3.06 -3.25
CA GLU A 132 0.21 3.54 -2.25
C GLU A 132 -1.16 3.66 -2.92
N TYR A 133 -2.09 2.78 -2.55
CA TYR A 133 -3.47 2.78 -3.02
C TYR A 133 -4.36 3.54 -2.04
N ARG A 134 -5.25 4.37 -2.57
CA ARG A 134 -6.28 5.08 -1.79
C ARG A 134 -7.63 5.00 -2.49
N LEU A 135 -8.70 4.91 -1.70
CA LEU A 135 -10.05 5.10 -2.23
C LEU A 135 -10.23 6.54 -2.70
N GLU A 136 -11.02 6.70 -3.75
CA GLU A 136 -11.65 7.97 -4.03
C GLU A 136 -12.80 8.13 -3.04
N THR A 137 -12.84 9.28 -2.36
CA THR A 137 -13.92 9.66 -1.45
C THR A 137 -14.59 10.88 -2.04
N ASP A 138 -15.91 11.01 -1.90
CA ASP A 138 -16.68 12.15 -2.44
C ASP A 138 -16.10 13.53 -2.02
N GLU A 139 -15.35 13.61 -0.92
CA GLU A 139 -14.64 14.81 -0.47
C GLU A 139 -13.46 15.27 -1.36
N ASN A 140 -12.97 14.42 -2.27
CA ASN A 140 -11.85 14.74 -3.19
C ASN A 140 -12.30 14.99 -4.64
N GLY A 141 -13.61 14.91 -4.91
CA GLY A 141 -14.17 15.33 -6.19
C GLY A 141 -13.88 16.80 -6.41
N THR A 142 -13.05 17.12 -7.41
CA THR A 142 -12.99 18.50 -7.93
C THR A 142 -14.41 18.96 -8.19
N PRO A 143 -14.87 20.11 -7.66
CA PRO A 143 -16.14 20.67 -8.08
C PRO A 143 -16.08 20.84 -9.61
N GLN A 144 -17.12 20.38 -10.31
CA GLN A 144 -17.30 20.66 -11.73
C GLN A 144 -17.41 22.16 -11.99
#